data_AF-A0A1V4IR57-F1
#
_entry.id   AF-A0A1V4IR57-F1
#
_cell.length_a   1.000
_cell.length_b   1.000
_cell.length_c   1.000
_cell.angle_alpha   90.00
_cell.angle_beta   90.00
_cell.angle_gamma   90.00
#
_symmetry.space_group_name_H-M   'P 1'
#
loop_
_entity.id
_entity.type
_entity.pdbx_description
1 polymer ?
#
loop_
_entity_poly.entity_id
_entity_poly.type
_entity_poly.pdbx_seq_one_letter_code
_entity_poly.pdbx_strand_id
1 'polypeptide(L)'
;MGEIIILNNDMKKNVTEIDITPLTYSEQIIAVKRAMSKIKINTILKIRASAPNFYYDVVSWCKVTHNKLVSINTIDHAAEVEIEKTSNNVELNKENSIKQKTLLIFSDDLDRAAAAFIIANGAIATGNRVTMFFMFWGINIIRKGEKIQKRRTTTDIVTDRFMPRDSRHLKLSRMKVLGIGSRNMRRLMKDRNIGSLEKLIVTAIKGGVNMIACGMSMELLNIKKEELIDGVTIGGVEDFIESGDISQFSLFI
;
A
#
# COMPACT_ATOMS: atom_id res chain seq x y z
N MET A 1 -46.99 -39.28 -16.98
CA MET A 1 -45.83 -38.72 -17.71
C MET A 1 -46.10 -37.23 -17.87
N GLY A 2 -45.50 -36.42 -17.02
CA GLY A 2 -45.63 -34.95 -17.05
C GLY A 2 -44.24 -34.38 -16.86
N GLU A 3 -43.83 -33.55 -17.81
CA GLU A 3 -42.46 -33.13 -18.08
C GLU A 3 -41.81 -32.39 -16.90
N ILE A 4 -40.58 -32.79 -16.59
CA ILE A 4 -39.67 -32.07 -15.71
C ILE A 4 -39.19 -30.84 -16.49
N ILE A 5 -39.66 -29.67 -16.10
CA ILE A 5 -39.11 -28.39 -16.56
C ILE A 5 -37.74 -28.23 -15.87
N ILE A 6 -36.68 -28.61 -16.57
CA ILE A 6 -35.31 -28.27 -16.18
C ILE A 6 -35.13 -26.78 -16.50
N LEU A 7 -35.27 -25.92 -15.49
CA LEU A 7 -34.86 -24.52 -15.56
C LEU A 7 -33.32 -24.48 -15.59
N ASN A 8 -32.71 -24.72 -16.75
CA ASN A 8 -31.32 -24.33 -17.02
C ASN A 8 -31.27 -22.81 -17.10
N ASN A 9 -31.19 -22.14 -15.95
CA ASN A 9 -30.94 -20.71 -15.86
C ASN A 9 -29.43 -20.42 -15.87
N ASP A 10 -28.72 -20.98 -16.84
CA ASP A 10 -27.35 -20.54 -17.18
C ASP A 10 -27.45 -19.22 -17.96
N MET A 11 -27.81 -18.15 -17.24
CA MET A 11 -27.47 -16.82 -17.68
C MET A 11 -25.94 -16.79 -17.83
N LYS A 12 -25.44 -16.76 -19.08
CA LYS A 12 -24.02 -16.54 -19.38
C LYS A 12 -23.53 -15.30 -18.64
N LYS A 13 -22.92 -15.50 -17.46
CA LYS A 13 -22.31 -14.41 -16.72
C LYS A 13 -21.17 -13.87 -17.56
N ASN A 14 -21.13 -12.55 -17.75
CA ASN A 14 -20.03 -11.93 -18.46
C ASN A 14 -18.74 -12.22 -17.70
N VAL A 15 -17.70 -12.67 -18.41
CA VAL A 15 -16.38 -12.95 -17.86
C VAL A 15 -15.41 -11.90 -18.39
N THR A 16 -14.65 -11.28 -17.50
CA THR A 16 -13.53 -10.41 -17.84
C THR A 16 -12.25 -11.04 -17.30
N GLU A 17 -11.20 -11.08 -18.09
CA GLU A 17 -9.93 -11.70 -17.70
C GLU A 17 -8.82 -10.66 -17.58
N ILE A 18 -7.97 -10.81 -16.56
CA ILE A 18 -6.75 -10.03 -16.37
C ILE A 18 -5.58 -10.93 -15.99
N ASP A 19 -4.42 -10.68 -16.60
CA ASP A 19 -3.15 -11.27 -16.16
C ASP A 19 -2.37 -10.22 -15.38
N ILE A 20 -2.14 -10.51 -14.09
CA ILE A 20 -1.40 -9.66 -13.16
C ILE A 20 -0.11 -10.33 -12.66
N THR A 21 0.30 -11.44 -13.28
CA THR A 21 1.58 -12.12 -12.99
C THR A 21 2.82 -11.22 -13.10
N PRO A 22 2.90 -10.21 -14.00
CA PRO A 22 4.09 -9.35 -14.07
C PRO A 22 4.17 -8.33 -12.93
N LEU A 23 3.11 -8.17 -12.13
CA LEU A 23 3.04 -7.19 -11.06
C LEU A 23 3.68 -7.73 -9.77
N THR A 24 4.21 -6.81 -8.96
CA THR A 24 4.68 -7.13 -7.61
C THR A 24 3.52 -7.42 -6.67
N TYR A 25 3.80 -8.10 -5.55
CA TYR A 25 2.80 -8.51 -4.57
C TYR A 25 1.76 -7.42 -4.20
N SER A 26 2.20 -6.24 -3.76
CA SER A 26 1.29 -5.15 -3.37
C SER A 26 0.53 -4.52 -4.55
N GLU A 27 1.05 -4.60 -5.77
CA GLU A 27 0.38 -4.09 -6.96
C GLU A 27 -0.74 -5.03 -7.43
N GLN A 28 -0.60 -6.33 -7.24
CA GLN A 28 -1.58 -7.33 -7.67
C GLN A 28 -2.96 -7.05 -7.04
N ILE A 29 -3.02 -6.87 -5.72
CA ILE A 29 -4.30 -6.63 -5.04
C ILE A 29 -4.93 -5.27 -5.39
N ILE A 30 -4.10 -4.25 -5.67
CA ILE A 30 -4.57 -2.95 -6.17
C ILE A 30 -5.11 -3.09 -7.60
N ALA A 31 -4.48 -3.91 -8.44
CA ALA A 31 -4.99 -4.21 -9.78
C ALA A 31 -6.35 -4.91 -9.72
N VAL A 32 -6.54 -5.84 -8.78
CA VAL A 32 -7.86 -6.46 -8.51
C VAL A 32 -8.91 -5.41 -8.16
N LYS A 33 -8.61 -4.50 -7.21
CA LYS A 33 -9.51 -3.37 -6.88
C LYS A 33 -9.89 -2.55 -8.12
N ARG A 34 -8.90 -2.15 -8.91
CA ARG A 34 -9.10 -1.33 -10.11
C ARG A 34 -9.95 -2.05 -11.15
N ALA A 35 -9.65 -3.31 -11.44
CA ALA A 35 -10.43 -4.12 -12.38
C ALA A 35 -11.87 -4.31 -11.88
N MET A 36 -12.05 -4.68 -10.61
CA MET A 36 -13.36 -4.87 -10.00
C MET A 36 -14.21 -3.58 -10.00
N SER A 37 -13.58 -2.41 -9.86
CA SER A 37 -14.29 -1.12 -9.93
C SER A 37 -14.91 -0.85 -11.30
N LYS A 38 -14.30 -1.37 -12.39
CA LYS A 38 -14.71 -1.10 -13.78
C LYS A 38 -15.76 -2.07 -14.33
N ILE A 39 -15.91 -3.25 -13.74
CA ILE A 39 -16.88 -4.26 -14.22
C ILE A 39 -18.28 -4.03 -13.63
N LYS A 40 -19.30 -4.57 -14.31
CA LYS A 40 -20.71 -4.50 -13.87
C LYS A 40 -20.99 -5.51 -12.76
N ILE A 41 -22.07 -5.30 -12.00
CA ILE A 41 -22.56 -6.25 -11.00
C ILE A 41 -22.89 -7.59 -11.68
N ASN A 42 -22.71 -8.71 -10.97
CA ASN A 42 -22.90 -10.09 -11.45
C ASN A 42 -21.98 -10.49 -12.61
N THR A 43 -20.86 -9.78 -12.80
CA THR A 43 -19.78 -10.13 -13.74
C THR A 43 -18.68 -10.88 -12.99
N ILE A 44 -18.10 -11.90 -13.62
CA ILE A 44 -16.96 -12.65 -13.09
C ILE A 44 -15.67 -12.02 -13.60
N LEU A 45 -14.76 -11.71 -12.69
CA LEU A 45 -13.38 -11.34 -12.97
C LEU A 45 -12.50 -12.58 -12.79
N LYS A 46 -11.95 -13.08 -13.89
CA LYS A 46 -10.92 -14.13 -13.89
C LYS A 46 -9.54 -13.47 -13.80
N ILE A 47 -8.72 -13.92 -12.86
CA ILE A 47 -7.44 -13.31 -12.52
C ILE A 47 -6.37 -14.40 -12.57
N ARG A 48 -5.30 -14.16 -13.32
CA ARG A 48 -4.07 -14.94 -13.23
C ARG A 48 -3.01 -14.14 -12.47
N ALA A 49 -2.49 -14.68 -11.37
CA ALA A 49 -1.51 -14.01 -10.50
C ALA A 49 -0.37 -14.97 -10.10
N SER A 50 0.81 -14.44 -9.79
CA SER A 50 1.93 -15.28 -9.31
C SER A 50 1.65 -15.81 -7.89
N ALA A 51 1.84 -17.11 -7.65
CA ALA A 51 1.64 -17.72 -6.32
C ALA A 51 2.99 -17.91 -5.59
N PRO A 52 3.06 -17.61 -4.27
CA PRO A 52 2.38 -18.45 -3.26
C PRO A 52 1.31 -17.75 -2.40
N ASN A 53 1.45 -16.45 -2.10
CA ASN A 53 0.67 -15.81 -1.04
C ASN A 53 -0.58 -15.04 -1.52
N PHE A 54 -0.74 -14.84 -2.83
CA PHE A 54 -1.90 -14.12 -3.39
C PHE A 54 -3.25 -14.74 -2.96
N TYR A 55 -3.28 -16.06 -2.73
CA TYR A 55 -4.41 -16.78 -2.16
C TYR A 55 -4.93 -16.14 -0.86
N TYR A 56 -4.05 -15.87 0.10
CA TYR A 56 -4.46 -15.36 1.42
C TYR A 56 -5.02 -13.94 1.32
N ASP A 57 -4.38 -13.12 0.47
CA ASP A 57 -4.79 -11.74 0.23
C ASP A 57 -6.15 -11.69 -0.46
N VAL A 58 -6.36 -12.47 -1.53
CA VAL A 58 -7.60 -12.40 -2.30
C VAL A 58 -8.80 -12.93 -1.51
N VAL A 59 -8.61 -13.99 -0.71
CA VAL A 59 -9.65 -14.50 0.20
C VAL A 59 -10.03 -13.43 1.22
N SER A 60 -9.05 -12.80 1.86
CA SER A 60 -9.31 -11.75 2.86
C SER A 60 -9.93 -10.51 2.23
N TRP A 61 -9.47 -10.13 1.03
CA TRP A 61 -10.00 -9.00 0.28
C TRP A 61 -11.47 -9.21 -0.12
N CYS A 62 -11.85 -10.41 -0.59
CA CYS A 62 -13.24 -10.73 -0.90
C CYS A 62 -14.14 -10.60 0.34
N LYS A 63 -13.67 -11.06 1.51
CA LYS A 63 -14.40 -10.90 2.78
C LYS A 63 -14.61 -9.44 3.16
N VAL A 64 -13.56 -8.61 3.07
CA VAL A 64 -13.60 -7.19 3.45
C VAL A 64 -14.44 -6.36 2.47
N THR A 65 -14.39 -6.69 1.18
CA THR A 65 -15.10 -5.94 0.11
C THR A 65 -16.46 -6.54 -0.23
N HIS A 66 -16.86 -7.61 0.47
CA HIS A 66 -18.11 -8.35 0.26
C HIS A 66 -18.31 -8.91 -1.17
N ASN A 67 -17.22 -9.08 -1.94
CA ASN A 67 -17.27 -9.76 -3.23
C ASN A 67 -17.28 -11.28 -3.03
N LYS A 68 -17.90 -12.01 -3.96
CA LYS A 68 -18.02 -13.47 -3.87
C LYS A 68 -16.82 -14.12 -4.56
N LEU A 69 -16.03 -14.86 -3.79
CA LEU A 69 -15.01 -15.75 -4.36
C LEU A 69 -15.72 -16.96 -4.97
N VAL A 70 -15.58 -17.16 -6.28
CA VAL A 70 -16.21 -18.25 -7.03
C VAL A 70 -15.33 -19.49 -7.02
N SER A 71 -14.07 -19.33 -7.41
CA SER A 71 -13.11 -20.42 -7.47
C SER A 71 -11.69 -19.91 -7.28
N ILE A 72 -10.81 -20.80 -6.85
CA ILE A 72 -9.37 -20.57 -6.77
C ILE A 72 -8.64 -21.86 -7.08
N ASN A 73 -7.80 -21.82 -8.10
CA ASN A 73 -7.01 -22.95 -8.58
C ASN A 73 -5.54 -22.55 -8.66
N THR A 74 -4.65 -23.53 -8.59
CA THR A 74 -3.22 -23.31 -8.85
C THR A 74 -2.83 -24.10 -10.09
N ILE A 75 -2.35 -23.41 -11.11
CA ILE A 75 -1.93 -23.99 -12.39
C ILE A 75 -0.53 -23.42 -12.70
N ASP A 76 0.44 -24.30 -12.93
CA ASP A 76 1.82 -23.91 -13.30
C ASP A 76 2.44 -22.84 -12.39
N HIS A 77 2.31 -23.01 -11.07
CA HIS A 77 2.78 -22.05 -10.05
C HIS A 77 2.12 -20.65 -10.09
N ALA A 78 1.06 -20.48 -10.89
CA ALA A 78 0.21 -19.30 -10.89
C ALA A 78 -1.13 -19.63 -10.20
N ALA A 79 -1.68 -18.66 -9.47
CA ALA A 79 -3.03 -18.72 -8.96
C ALA A 79 -4.00 -18.23 -10.05
N GLU A 80 -4.99 -19.04 -10.39
CA GLU A 80 -6.15 -18.62 -11.16
C GLU A 80 -7.33 -18.42 -10.20
N VAL A 81 -7.87 -17.21 -10.16
CA VAL A 81 -8.92 -16.82 -9.22
C VAL A 81 -10.09 -16.22 -9.97
N GLU A 82 -11.30 -16.65 -9.61
CA GLU A 82 -12.53 -16.09 -10.14
C GLU A 82 -13.30 -15.39 -9.03
N ILE A 83 -13.59 -14.11 -9.23
CA ILE A 83 -14.33 -13.28 -8.27
C ILE A 83 -15.56 -12.71 -8.97
N GLU A 84 -16.73 -12.92 -8.37
CA GLU A 84 -17.98 -12.34 -8.82
C GLU A 84 -18.27 -11.02 -8.08
N LYS A 85 -18.53 -9.96 -8.84
CA LYS A 85 -18.94 -8.66 -8.30
C LYS A 85 -20.38 -8.73 -7.79
N THR A 86 -20.58 -8.51 -6.50
CA THR A 86 -21.91 -8.56 -5.87
C THR A 86 -22.50 -7.14 -5.72
N SER A 87 -23.83 -7.05 -5.60
CA SER A 87 -24.58 -5.80 -5.42
C SER A 87 -24.32 -5.11 -4.07
N ASN A 88 -23.92 -5.86 -3.03
CA ASN A 88 -23.55 -5.30 -1.72
C ASN A 88 -22.34 -4.37 -1.79
N ASN A 89 -21.58 -4.41 -2.89
CA ASN A 89 -20.45 -3.52 -3.14
C ASN A 89 -20.91 -2.09 -3.54
N VAL A 90 -22.18 -1.89 -3.92
CA VAL A 90 -22.71 -0.56 -4.31
C VAL A 90 -22.98 0.33 -3.10
N GLU A 91 -23.33 -0.23 -1.93
CA GLU A 91 -23.58 0.56 -0.72
C GLU A 91 -22.31 1.18 -0.12
N LEU A 92 -21.13 0.59 -0.38
CA LEU A 92 -19.82 1.14 0.00
C LEU A 92 -19.44 2.41 -0.78
N ASN A 93 -20.15 2.72 -1.88
CA ASN A 93 -19.94 3.93 -2.68
C ASN A 93 -20.77 5.15 -2.23
N LYS A 94 -21.56 5.05 -1.15
CA LYS A 94 -22.06 6.25 -0.46
C LYS A 94 -20.92 6.85 0.35
N GLU A 95 -20.65 8.15 0.16
CA GLU A 95 -19.60 8.94 0.83
C GLU A 95 -19.55 8.76 2.37
N ASN A 96 -20.64 8.29 2.99
CA ASN A 96 -20.77 8.03 4.42
C ASN A 96 -20.12 6.74 4.96
N SER A 97 -19.40 5.93 4.17
CA SER A 97 -18.78 4.68 4.69
C SER A 97 -17.32 4.44 4.32
N ILE A 98 -16.62 5.43 3.76
CA ILE A 98 -15.18 5.30 3.45
C ILE A 98 -14.39 5.29 4.76
N LYS A 99 -14.03 4.09 5.19
CA LYS A 99 -13.19 3.80 6.36
C LYS A 99 -11.82 4.46 6.22
N GLN A 100 -11.31 4.99 7.33
CA GLN A 100 -10.01 5.66 7.39
C GLN A 100 -9.06 4.88 8.28
N LYS A 101 -7.80 4.78 7.84
CA LYS A 101 -6.70 4.17 8.58
C LYS A 101 -5.57 5.19 8.71
N THR A 102 -4.99 5.31 9.91
CA THR A 102 -3.90 6.24 10.16
C THR A 102 -2.64 5.51 10.63
N LEU A 103 -1.49 5.88 10.09
CA LEU A 103 -0.19 5.33 10.48
C LEU A 103 0.73 6.49 10.87
N LEU A 104 1.23 6.50 12.10
CA LEU A 104 2.34 7.34 12.53
C LEU A 104 3.64 6.60 12.22
N ILE A 105 4.45 7.18 11.34
CA ILE A 105 5.74 6.66 10.92
C ILE A 105 6.84 7.42 11.65
N PHE A 106 7.35 6.82 12.71
CA PHE A 106 8.43 7.38 13.53
C PHE A 106 9.79 6.85 13.08
N SER A 107 9.86 5.56 12.71
CA SER A 107 11.11 4.89 12.35
C SER A 107 11.44 5.01 10.86
N ASP A 108 12.72 5.16 10.54
CA ASP A 108 13.25 5.09 9.16
C ASP A 108 14.02 3.79 8.88
N ASP A 109 13.81 2.75 9.68
CA ASP A 109 14.35 1.42 9.38
C ASP A 109 13.67 0.86 8.11
N LEU A 110 14.45 0.35 7.15
CA LEU A 110 14.00 -0.12 5.84
C LEU A 110 12.86 -1.15 5.93
N ASP A 111 12.97 -2.12 6.81
CA ASP A 111 11.99 -3.19 7.01
C ASP A 111 10.70 -2.68 7.67
N ARG A 112 10.79 -1.73 8.61
CA ARG A 112 9.60 -1.07 9.19
C ARG A 112 8.90 -0.18 8.17
N ALA A 113 9.66 0.60 7.42
CA ALA A 113 9.15 1.42 6.34
C ALA A 113 8.46 0.56 5.26
N ALA A 114 9.08 -0.54 4.84
CA ALA A 114 8.48 -1.47 3.89
C ALA A 114 7.17 -2.07 4.44
N ALA A 115 7.15 -2.50 5.71
CA ALA A 115 5.94 -3.00 6.35
C ALA A 115 4.81 -1.94 6.39
N ALA A 116 5.14 -0.70 6.76
CA ALA A 116 4.18 0.41 6.79
C ALA A 116 3.52 0.64 5.42
N PHE A 117 4.32 0.69 4.34
CA PHE A 117 3.78 0.88 3.00
C PHE A 117 3.06 -0.37 2.45
N ILE A 118 3.43 -1.58 2.85
CA ILE A 118 2.67 -2.79 2.52
C ILE A 118 1.27 -2.72 3.16
N ILE A 119 1.19 -2.35 4.44
CA ILE A 119 -0.08 -2.18 5.17
C ILE A 119 -0.92 -1.07 4.52
N ALA A 120 -0.33 0.08 4.23
CA ALA A 120 -1.00 1.20 3.58
C ALA A 120 -1.57 0.81 2.21
N ASN A 121 -0.78 0.14 1.36
CA ASN A 121 -1.23 -0.33 0.05
C ASN A 121 -2.35 -1.37 0.17
N GLY A 122 -2.30 -2.28 1.15
CA GLY A 122 -3.39 -3.23 1.42
C GLY A 122 -4.69 -2.56 1.87
N ALA A 123 -4.59 -1.55 2.74
CA ALA A 123 -5.74 -0.74 3.16
C ALA A 123 -6.35 0.03 1.98
N ILE A 124 -5.52 0.63 1.12
CA ILE A 124 -5.96 1.28 -0.12
C ILE A 124 -6.64 0.28 -1.05
N ALA A 125 -6.09 -0.92 -1.21
CA ALA A 125 -6.63 -1.96 -2.07
C ALA A 125 -8.04 -2.41 -1.63
N THR A 126 -8.33 -2.35 -0.33
CA THR A 126 -9.65 -2.67 0.24
C THR A 126 -10.61 -1.48 0.28
N GLY A 127 -10.24 -0.34 -0.33
CA GLY A 127 -11.11 0.83 -0.47
C GLY A 127 -11.01 1.86 0.67
N ASN A 128 -10.08 1.69 1.62
CA ASN A 128 -9.91 2.65 2.71
C ASN A 128 -9.16 3.90 2.25
N ARG A 129 -9.46 5.04 2.89
CA ARG A 129 -8.56 6.19 2.91
C ARG A 129 -7.44 5.93 3.91
N VAL A 130 -6.22 6.32 3.56
CA VAL A 130 -5.04 6.10 4.41
C VAL A 130 -4.31 7.42 4.60
N THR A 131 -4.06 7.77 5.86
CA THR A 131 -3.18 8.87 6.26
C THR A 131 -1.89 8.30 6.84
N MET A 132 -0.75 8.79 6.37
CA MET A 132 0.57 8.47 6.92
C MET A 132 1.23 9.74 7.43
N PHE A 133 1.46 9.81 8.74
CA PHE A 133 2.06 10.94 9.42
C PHE A 133 3.53 10.63 9.73
N PHE A 134 4.47 11.35 9.11
CA PHE A 134 5.91 11.14 9.23
C PHE A 134 6.49 12.07 10.29
N MET A 135 6.98 11.49 11.38
CA MET A 135 7.54 12.21 12.53
C MET A 135 8.98 11.74 12.81
N PHE A 136 9.82 12.61 13.36
CA PHE A 136 11.23 12.34 13.67
C PHE A 136 11.96 11.73 12.46
N TRP A 137 12.55 10.54 12.66
CA TRP A 137 13.36 9.86 11.65
C TRP A 137 12.54 9.44 10.44
N GLY A 138 11.25 9.13 10.62
CA GLY A 138 10.35 8.72 9.54
C GLY A 138 10.33 9.69 8.36
N ILE A 139 10.59 10.98 8.57
CA ILE A 139 10.72 11.97 7.48
C ILE A 139 11.80 11.57 6.47
N ASN A 140 12.86 10.87 6.87
CA ASN A 140 13.91 10.40 5.96
C ASN A 140 13.40 9.46 4.86
N ILE A 141 12.28 8.77 5.09
CA ILE A 141 11.67 7.87 4.11
C ILE A 141 11.11 8.65 2.91
N ILE A 142 10.59 9.86 3.16
CA ILE A 142 9.92 10.70 2.16
C ILE A 142 10.81 11.83 1.62
N ARG A 143 12.12 11.78 1.86
CA ARG A 143 13.08 12.73 1.29
C ARG A 143 13.41 12.42 -0.18
N LYS A 144 13.55 13.47 -0.99
CA LYS A 144 14.21 13.46 -2.29
C LYS A 144 15.73 13.45 -2.07
N GLY A 145 16.46 12.65 -2.84
CA GLY A 145 17.92 12.56 -2.73
C GLY A 145 18.68 13.81 -3.19
N GLU A 146 17.99 14.81 -3.72
CA GLU A 146 18.57 16.06 -4.24
C GLU A 146 19.00 16.99 -3.11
N LYS A 147 20.13 17.68 -3.31
CA LYS A 147 20.63 18.64 -2.33
C LYS A 147 20.06 20.01 -2.59
N ILE A 148 19.60 20.64 -1.51
CA ILE A 148 19.10 22.01 -1.55
C ILE A 148 20.03 22.92 -0.76
N GLN A 149 20.28 24.09 -1.33
CA GLN A 149 21.03 25.15 -0.68
C GLN A 149 20.13 25.76 0.41
N LYS A 150 20.57 25.64 1.66
CA LYS A 150 19.88 26.17 2.83
C LYS A 150 20.91 26.66 3.84
N ARG A 151 20.53 27.60 4.69
CA ARG A 151 21.37 28.01 5.83
C ARG A 151 21.51 26.82 6.77
N ARG A 152 22.76 26.52 7.16
CA ARG A 152 23.09 25.39 8.02
C ARG A 152 24.05 25.84 9.10
N THR A 153 23.77 25.47 10.33
CA THR A 153 24.72 25.53 11.45
C THR A 153 25.73 24.39 11.35
N THR A 154 26.77 24.40 12.18
CA THR A 154 27.73 23.29 12.26
C THR A 154 27.05 21.98 12.64
N THR A 155 26.09 22.02 13.55
CA THR A 155 25.28 20.85 13.95
C THR A 155 24.43 20.34 12.80
N ASP A 156 23.80 21.21 12.01
CA ASP A 156 23.00 20.80 10.85
C ASP A 156 23.82 20.04 9.80
N ILE A 157 25.06 20.49 9.57
CA ILE A 157 25.99 19.84 8.63
C ILE A 157 26.33 18.42 9.09
N VAL A 158 26.57 18.25 10.38
CA VAL A 158 26.88 16.95 10.98
C VAL A 158 25.65 16.04 10.90
N THR A 159 24.48 16.51 11.35
CA THR A 159 23.24 15.73 11.34
C THR A 159 22.86 15.29 9.93
N ASP A 160 22.87 16.19 8.94
CA ASP A 160 22.57 15.86 7.53
C ASP A 160 23.60 14.88 6.90
N ARG A 161 24.84 14.82 7.43
CA ARG A 161 25.84 13.84 7.00
C ARG A 161 25.51 12.42 7.48
N PHE A 162 24.95 12.28 8.67
CA PHE A 162 24.65 10.98 9.29
C PHE A 162 23.26 10.46 8.97
N MET A 163 22.35 11.35 8.56
CA MET A 163 20.98 10.98 8.17
C MET A 163 20.92 10.39 6.76
N PRO A 164 20.04 9.40 6.51
CA PRO A 164 19.72 8.95 5.16
C PRO A 164 19.15 10.09 4.32
N ARG A 165 19.61 10.20 3.07
CA ARG A 165 19.16 11.23 2.13
C ARG A 165 17.90 10.87 1.37
N ASP A 166 17.63 9.57 1.25
CA ASP A 166 16.46 9.03 0.59
C ASP A 166 16.17 7.62 1.13
N SER A 167 15.04 7.06 0.68
CA SER A 167 14.59 5.73 1.05
C SER A 167 15.56 4.60 0.68
N ARG A 168 16.52 4.81 -0.23
CA ARG A 168 17.47 3.77 -0.70
C ARG A 168 18.59 3.52 0.30
N HIS A 169 18.92 4.53 1.11
CA HIS A 169 20.01 4.51 2.08
C HIS A 169 19.57 4.11 3.49
N LEU A 170 18.32 3.69 3.67
CA LEU A 170 17.79 3.24 4.95
C LEU A 170 18.48 1.94 5.44
N LYS A 171 18.68 1.87 6.75
CA LYS A 171 19.29 0.73 7.45
C LYS A 171 18.20 -0.24 7.90
N LEU A 172 18.55 -1.50 8.16
CA LEU A 172 17.60 -2.45 8.76
C LEU A 172 17.43 -2.20 10.26
N SER A 173 16.25 -2.50 10.80
CA SER A 173 15.96 -2.41 12.24
C SER A 173 16.84 -3.35 13.07
N ARG A 174 17.18 -4.51 12.51
CA ARG A 174 18.06 -5.53 13.09
C ARG A 174 19.14 -5.94 12.09
N MET A 175 20.25 -6.47 12.61
CA MET A 175 21.41 -6.89 11.80
C MET A 175 22.02 -5.73 10.97
N LYS A 176 22.37 -4.63 11.65
CA LYS A 176 22.99 -3.42 11.08
C LYS A 176 24.47 -3.64 10.71
N VAL A 177 24.78 -4.67 9.92
CA VAL A 177 26.17 -5.00 9.52
C VAL A 177 26.57 -4.14 8.32
N LEU A 178 27.25 -3.02 8.58
CA LEU A 178 27.96 -2.16 7.60
C LEU A 178 27.25 -1.96 6.24
N GLY A 179 25.92 -1.82 6.23
CA GLY A 179 25.10 -1.65 5.01
C GLY A 179 24.87 -2.91 4.16
N ILE A 180 25.57 -4.02 4.43
CA ILE A 180 25.40 -5.30 3.73
C ILE A 180 23.99 -5.87 3.98
N GLY A 181 23.49 -5.72 5.21
CA GLY A 181 22.15 -6.16 5.60
C GLY A 181 21.06 -5.57 4.70
N SER A 182 21.02 -4.24 4.55
CA SER A 182 20.01 -3.57 3.71
C SER A 182 20.08 -4.02 2.24
N ARG A 183 21.28 -4.22 1.70
CA ARG A 183 21.46 -4.70 0.31
C ARG A 183 20.91 -6.12 0.14
N ASN A 184 21.24 -7.02 1.07
CA ASN A 184 20.74 -8.39 1.05
C ASN A 184 19.23 -8.44 1.23
N MET A 185 18.65 -7.64 2.12
CA MET A 185 17.21 -7.57 2.30
C MET A 185 16.50 -7.11 1.02
N ARG A 186 16.99 -6.04 0.37
CA ARG A 186 16.41 -5.58 -0.92
C ARG A 186 16.48 -6.65 -2.00
N ARG A 187 17.58 -7.42 -2.05
CA ARG A 187 17.71 -8.55 -2.96
C ARG A 187 16.69 -9.63 -2.65
N LEU A 188 16.56 -10.04 -1.39
CA LEU A 188 15.56 -11.03 -0.95
C LEU A 188 14.13 -10.58 -1.30
N MET A 189 13.80 -9.31 -1.08
CA MET A 189 12.50 -8.76 -1.47
C MET A 189 12.26 -8.91 -2.97
N LYS A 190 13.25 -8.52 -3.80
CA LYS A 190 13.17 -8.64 -5.27
C LYS A 190 13.00 -10.09 -5.72
N ASP A 191 13.79 -11.01 -5.16
CA ASP A 191 13.76 -12.43 -5.51
C ASP A 191 12.41 -13.08 -5.13
N ARG A 192 11.72 -12.53 -4.13
CA ARG A 192 10.38 -12.94 -3.68
C ARG A 192 9.23 -12.14 -4.34
N ASN A 193 9.52 -11.36 -5.38
CA ASN A 193 8.56 -10.48 -6.07
C ASN A 193 7.85 -9.45 -5.16
N ILE A 194 8.52 -9.04 -4.07
CA ILE A 194 8.11 -7.93 -3.22
C ILE A 194 8.69 -6.64 -3.81
N GLY A 195 7.85 -5.63 -4.02
CA GLY A 195 8.28 -4.33 -4.52
C GLY A 195 9.32 -3.67 -3.59
N SER A 196 10.27 -2.93 -4.16
CA SER A 196 11.18 -2.12 -3.35
C SER A 196 10.40 -1.06 -2.57
N LEU A 197 10.99 -0.52 -1.50
CA LEU A 197 10.35 0.56 -0.71
C LEU A 197 9.93 1.74 -1.62
N GLU A 198 10.77 2.12 -2.57
CA GLU A 198 10.50 3.19 -3.53
C GLU A 198 9.25 2.88 -4.37
N LYS A 199 9.13 1.63 -4.82
CA LYS A 199 7.97 1.17 -5.60
C LYS A 199 6.71 1.13 -4.73
N LEU A 200 6.83 0.73 -3.46
CA LEU A 200 5.72 0.73 -2.50
C LEU A 200 5.22 2.15 -2.20
N ILE A 201 6.13 3.12 -2.04
CA ILE A 201 5.81 4.55 -1.89
C ILE A 201 5.04 5.05 -3.11
N VAL A 202 5.57 4.84 -4.32
CA VAL A 202 4.92 5.25 -5.57
C VAL A 202 3.54 4.62 -5.72
N THR A 203 3.40 3.35 -5.33
CA THR A 203 2.12 2.63 -5.37
C THR A 203 1.10 3.27 -4.42
N ALA A 204 1.52 3.65 -3.21
CA ALA A 204 0.66 4.30 -2.23
C ALA A 204 0.22 5.69 -2.71
N ILE A 205 1.14 6.48 -3.27
CA ILE A 205 0.86 7.80 -3.87
C ILE A 205 -0.18 7.68 -4.99
N LYS A 206 0.04 6.75 -5.94
CA LYS A 206 -0.93 6.46 -7.01
C LYS A 206 -2.26 5.90 -6.48
N GLY A 207 -2.26 5.40 -5.26
CA GLY A 207 -3.41 4.91 -4.53
C GLY A 207 -4.20 6.02 -3.80
N GLY A 208 -3.67 7.24 -3.75
CA GLY A 208 -4.28 8.37 -3.06
C GLY A 208 -4.01 8.42 -1.55
N VAL A 209 -2.87 7.88 -1.10
CA VAL A 209 -2.45 8.04 0.31
C VAL A 209 -2.25 9.52 0.64
N ASN A 210 -2.74 9.95 1.80
CA ASN A 210 -2.44 11.27 2.35
C ASN A 210 -1.15 11.19 3.17
N MET A 211 -0.10 11.89 2.76
CA MET A 211 1.19 11.90 3.48
C MET A 211 1.42 13.26 4.12
N ILE A 212 1.63 13.26 5.43
CA ILE A 212 1.83 14.47 6.23
C ILE A 212 3.22 14.41 6.84
N ALA A 213 4.06 15.42 6.59
CA ALA A 213 5.33 15.61 7.26
C ALA A 213 5.15 16.50 8.50
N CYS A 214 5.65 16.04 9.65
CA CYS A 214 5.59 16.80 10.89
C CYS A 214 6.48 18.05 10.81
N GLY A 215 5.85 19.23 10.85
CA GLY A 215 6.56 20.53 10.77
C GLY A 215 7.64 20.69 11.84
N MET A 216 7.34 20.34 13.10
CA MET A 216 8.32 20.39 14.20
C MET A 216 9.53 19.48 13.94
N SER A 217 9.32 18.29 13.35
CA SER A 217 10.42 17.39 13.00
C SER A 217 11.26 17.93 11.83
N MET A 218 10.61 18.59 10.86
CA MET A 218 11.31 19.28 9.78
C MET A 218 12.19 20.42 10.32
N GLU A 219 11.66 21.23 11.24
CA GLU A 219 12.43 22.31 11.88
C GLU A 219 13.61 21.76 12.68
N LEU A 220 13.36 20.75 13.52
CA LEU A 220 14.38 20.11 14.36
C LEU A 220 15.56 19.55 13.53
N LEU A 221 15.26 18.94 12.38
CA LEU A 221 16.25 18.30 11.51
C LEU A 221 16.73 19.22 10.37
N ASN A 222 16.32 20.51 10.40
CA ASN A 222 16.57 21.51 9.37
C ASN A 222 16.24 20.99 7.95
N ILE A 223 15.10 20.31 7.77
CA ILE A 223 14.61 19.81 6.48
C ILE A 223 13.65 20.82 5.86
N LYS A 224 13.81 21.09 4.57
CA LYS A 224 12.93 21.98 3.80
C LYS A 224 11.89 21.19 3.01
N LYS A 225 10.75 21.83 2.70
CA LYS A 225 9.64 21.20 1.97
C LYS A 225 10.08 20.70 0.61
N GLU A 226 10.98 21.43 -0.04
CA GLU A 226 11.50 21.12 -1.37
C GLU A 226 12.35 19.83 -1.36
N GLU A 227 12.86 19.41 -0.19
CA GLU A 227 13.58 18.14 -0.01
C GLU A 227 12.63 16.95 0.16
N LEU A 228 11.31 17.14 0.18
CA LEU A 228 10.33 16.06 0.31
C LEU A 228 9.76 15.66 -1.06
N ILE A 229 9.34 14.40 -1.18
CA ILE A 229 8.64 13.90 -2.38
C ILE A 229 7.36 14.70 -2.64
N ASP A 230 6.95 14.79 -3.90
CA ASP A 230 5.74 15.54 -4.28
C ASP A 230 4.48 14.90 -3.67
N GLY A 231 3.51 15.74 -3.32
CA GLY A 231 2.25 15.32 -2.71
C GLY A 231 2.29 15.19 -1.19
N VAL A 232 3.40 15.50 -0.53
CA VAL A 232 3.49 15.60 0.94
C VAL A 232 2.99 16.96 1.42
N THR A 233 2.06 16.96 2.36
CA THR A 233 1.62 18.15 3.10
C THR A 233 2.43 18.31 4.38
N ILE A 234 2.47 19.52 4.93
CA ILE A 234 3.10 19.79 6.23
C ILE A 234 1.99 19.92 7.26
N GLY A 235 2.13 19.23 8.39
CA GLY A 235 1.14 19.24 9.47
C GLY A 235 1.78 19.22 10.86
N GLY A 236 0.95 19.52 11.86
CA GLY A 236 1.25 19.46 13.29
C GLY A 236 0.84 18.12 13.91
N VAL A 237 0.98 18.00 15.22
CA VAL A 237 0.52 16.81 15.95
C VAL A 237 -1.01 16.70 15.90
N GLU A 238 -1.71 17.84 15.82
CA GLU A 238 -3.15 17.97 15.73
C GLU A 238 -3.71 17.29 14.47
N ASP A 239 -3.05 17.41 13.32
CA ASP A 239 -3.46 16.71 12.08
C ASP A 239 -3.43 15.18 12.23
N PHE A 240 -2.49 14.66 13.03
CA PHE A 240 -2.43 13.24 13.36
C PHE A 240 -3.56 12.84 14.31
N ILE A 241 -3.86 13.64 15.33
CA ILE A 241 -4.95 13.38 16.27
C ILE A 241 -6.30 13.39 15.54
N GLU A 242 -6.56 14.40 14.69
CA GLU A 242 -7.78 14.50 13.89
C GLU A 242 -7.95 13.27 12.98
N SER A 243 -6.88 12.90 12.25
CA SER A 243 -6.89 11.70 11.40
C SER A 243 -7.10 10.43 12.22
N GLY A 244 -6.56 10.37 13.43
CA GLY A 244 -6.68 9.26 14.36
C GLY A 244 -8.10 9.06 14.89
N ASP A 245 -8.78 10.14 15.29
CA ASP A 245 -10.12 10.12 15.88
C ASP A 245 -11.18 9.59 14.90
N ILE A 246 -11.02 9.90 13.61
CA ILE A 246 -11.92 9.42 12.54
C ILE A 246 -11.49 8.08 11.94
N SER A 247 -10.35 7.53 12.37
CA SER A 247 -9.81 6.27 11.88
C SER A 247 -10.36 5.08 12.66
N GLN A 248 -10.61 3.98 11.94
CA GLN A 248 -10.99 2.73 12.58
C GLN A 248 -9.85 2.04 13.32
N PHE A 249 -8.61 2.34 12.91
CA PHE A 249 -7.42 2.01 13.67
C PHE A 249 -6.32 3.02 13.36
N SER A 250 -5.43 3.18 14.35
CA SER A 250 -4.22 3.98 14.25
C SER A 250 -3.01 3.14 14.71
N LEU A 251 -1.93 3.14 13.94
CA LEU A 251 -0.70 2.39 14.25
C LEU A 251 0.48 3.33 14.45
N PHE A 252 1.39 2.98 15.36
CA PHE A 252 2.69 3.63 15.54
C PHE A 252 3.79 2.68 15.05
N ILE A 253 4.63 3.12 14.11
CA ILE A 253 5.61 2.28 13.40
C ILE A 253 7.02 2.88 13.44
#